data_AF-A0A2D3WD10-F1
#
_entry.id   AF-A0A2D3WD10-F1
#
_cell.length_a   1.000
_cell.length_b   1.000
_cell.length_c   1.000
_cell.angle_alpha   90.00
_cell.angle_beta   90.00
_cell.angle_gamma   90.00
#
_symmetry.space_group_name_H-M   'P 1'
#
loop_
_entity.id
_entity.type
_entity.pdbx_description
1 polymer ?
#
loop_
_entity_poly.entity_id
_entity_poly.type
_entity_poly.pdbx_seq_one_letter_code
_entity_poly.pdbx_strand_id
1 'polypeptide(L)'
;MKLSFSLAALLCANLWGVTLDEINTKPPSREKNFLIWQFLRQDINATQAAEAFYQIDTVNERFLFDYACKTDEAEIRYTAECLQKVSTDLMSIVEDDCLYLALTPIKAQHLESYERELIATRLGDRFGDVQWLRTMNHNNHFSAFSDLSSSLKLFLISGAQYRADHFNLPIDNDILAQLTVAKGFDPFVYLVATDPKLEKIQESLSTISGGVYPPQTHFYLGINALKYNRADNALFHFQESKRKAYSPMERDKNSFWIYRITQDEEVLKELSESLDINMYTLWAREKLGVET
;
A
#
# COMPACT_ATOMS: atom_id res chain seq x y z
N MET A 1 -7.07 13.95 72.04
CA MET A 1 -6.34 15.01 71.31
C MET A 1 -5.16 14.35 70.59
N LYS A 2 -5.05 14.55 69.27
CA LYS A 2 -3.99 14.09 68.34
C LYS A 2 -3.99 12.57 68.08
N LEU A 3 -4.59 12.06 66.99
CA LEU A 3 -4.35 12.25 65.55
C LEU A 3 -3.01 11.67 65.06
N SER A 4 -3.15 10.77 64.07
CA SER A 4 -2.20 10.46 63.00
C SER A 4 -1.26 9.25 63.16
N PHE A 5 -1.22 8.49 62.05
CA PHE A 5 -0.22 7.59 61.46
C PHE A 5 -0.84 6.22 61.14
N SER A 6 -1.00 5.76 59.90
CA SER A 6 -0.80 6.34 58.57
C SER A 6 -1.63 5.51 57.60
N LEU A 7 -2.57 6.16 56.92
CA LEU A 7 -3.21 5.62 55.73
C LEU A 7 -2.39 6.11 54.52
N ALA A 8 -1.36 5.35 54.15
CA ALA A 8 -0.59 5.59 52.92
C ALA A 8 0.01 4.28 52.40
N ALA A 9 -0.84 3.29 52.18
CA ALA A 9 -0.52 2.25 51.20
C ALA A 9 -0.71 2.89 49.83
N LEU A 10 0.37 3.49 49.31
CA LEU A 10 0.44 3.96 47.94
C LEU A 10 0.06 2.80 47.00
N LEU A 11 -0.96 3.04 46.19
CA LEU A 11 -1.09 2.39 44.89
C LEU A 11 0.14 2.76 44.05
N CYS A 12 1.23 2.00 44.15
CA CYS A 12 2.28 1.96 43.13
C CYS A 12 1.80 1.05 41.98
N ALA A 13 0.78 1.50 41.24
CA ALA A 13 0.48 0.90 39.94
C ALA A 13 1.21 1.71 38.85
N ASN A 14 2.12 1.02 38.15
CA ASN A 14 2.61 1.30 36.80
C ASN A 14 3.54 2.50 36.59
N LEU A 15 4.85 2.25 36.62
CA LEU A 15 5.85 3.08 35.92
C LEU A 15 7.14 2.30 35.59
N TRP A 16 7.03 0.99 35.41
CA TRP A 16 8.16 0.18 34.97
C TRP A 16 8.04 0.08 33.47
N GLY A 17 8.91 0.81 32.76
CA GLY A 17 8.98 0.71 31.30
C GLY A 17 9.29 -0.72 30.85
N VAL A 18 8.97 -1.04 29.60
CA VAL A 18 9.30 -2.33 28.98
C VAL A 18 10.79 -2.61 29.21
N THR A 19 11.14 -3.84 29.57
CA THR A 19 12.54 -4.24 29.77
C THR A 19 13.04 -5.09 28.61
N LEU A 20 14.36 -5.13 28.42
CA LEU A 20 14.97 -5.97 27.40
C LEU A 20 14.76 -7.47 27.68
N ASP A 21 14.78 -7.88 28.95
CA ASP A 21 14.45 -9.25 29.36
C ASP A 21 13.01 -9.63 28.98
N GLU A 22 12.06 -8.72 29.18
CA GLU A 22 10.68 -8.92 28.76
C GLU A 22 10.57 -9.13 27.24
N ILE A 23 11.34 -8.40 26.44
CA ILE A 23 11.40 -8.57 24.98
C ILE A 23 12.03 -9.93 24.62
N ASN A 24 13.16 -10.26 25.22
CA ASN A 24 13.94 -11.46 24.93
C ASN A 24 13.15 -12.76 25.20
N THR A 25 12.27 -12.75 26.21
CA THR A 25 11.43 -13.90 26.55
C THR A 25 10.23 -14.10 25.63
N LYS A 26 9.91 -13.13 24.75
CA LYS A 26 8.74 -13.23 23.85
C LYS A 26 9.13 -13.82 22.50
N PRO A 27 8.29 -14.70 21.91
CA PRO A 27 8.49 -15.14 20.53
C PRO A 27 8.27 -13.98 19.54
N PRO A 28 8.82 -14.06 18.32
CA PRO A 28 8.53 -13.08 17.26
C PRO A 28 7.03 -12.93 17.03
N SER A 29 6.51 -11.72 17.23
CA SER A 29 5.08 -11.43 17.10
C SER A 29 4.81 -9.92 16.99
N ARG A 30 3.56 -9.55 16.69
CA ARG A 30 3.13 -8.14 16.69
C ARG A 30 3.23 -7.53 18.08
N GLU A 31 2.90 -8.31 19.10
CA GLU A 31 3.03 -7.92 20.51
C GLU A 31 4.48 -7.65 20.86
N LYS A 32 5.42 -8.52 20.43
CA LYS A 32 6.86 -8.28 20.63
C LYS A 32 7.33 -7.02 19.91
N ASN A 33 6.93 -6.81 18.66
CA ASN A 33 7.28 -5.60 17.91
C ASN A 33 6.72 -4.33 18.59
N PHE A 34 5.52 -4.40 19.18
CA PHE A 34 4.93 -3.31 19.95
C PHE A 34 5.77 -3.01 21.21
N LEU A 35 6.20 -4.04 21.94
CA LEU A 35 7.09 -3.88 23.09
C LEU A 35 8.44 -3.28 22.69
N ILE A 36 9.04 -3.74 21.59
CA ILE A 36 10.29 -3.17 21.04
C ILE A 36 10.08 -1.69 20.70
N TRP A 37 8.97 -1.35 20.03
CA TRP A 37 8.65 0.04 19.71
C TRP A 37 8.53 0.92 20.97
N GLN A 38 7.88 0.43 22.02
CA GLN A 38 7.82 1.13 23.31
C GLN A 38 9.21 1.25 23.96
N PHE A 39 10.02 0.20 23.87
CA PHE A 39 11.38 0.15 24.43
C PHE A 39 12.32 1.16 23.78
N LEU A 40 12.34 1.24 22.44
CA LEU A 40 13.17 2.20 21.70
C LEU A 40 12.86 3.68 22.04
N ARG A 41 11.69 3.97 22.60
CA ARG A 41 11.29 5.32 23.02
C ARG A 41 11.66 5.66 24.47
N GLN A 42 12.22 4.71 25.21
CA GLN A 42 12.70 4.93 26.57
C GLN A 42 14.12 5.51 26.56
N ASP A 43 14.60 5.90 27.74
CA ASP A 43 16.01 6.24 27.93
C ASP A 43 16.82 4.93 28.05
N ILE A 44 17.47 4.55 26.95
CA ILE A 44 18.24 3.31 26.79
C ILE A 44 19.54 3.62 26.07
N ASN A 45 20.55 2.78 26.28
CA ASN A 45 21.82 2.91 25.55
C ASN A 45 21.79 2.22 24.18
N ALA A 46 22.80 2.49 23.35
CA ALA A 46 22.91 1.95 22.00
C ALA A 46 22.91 0.42 21.93
N THR A 47 23.57 -0.26 22.88
CA THR A 47 23.61 -1.73 22.94
C THR A 47 22.24 -2.32 23.20
N GLN A 48 21.49 -1.76 24.17
CA GLN A 48 20.12 -2.18 24.45
C GLN A 48 19.20 -1.94 23.25
N ALA A 49 19.34 -0.79 22.59
CA ALA A 49 18.56 -0.46 21.41
C ALA A 49 18.83 -1.45 20.27
N ALA A 50 20.09 -1.79 20.03
CA ALA A 50 20.49 -2.76 19.00
C ALA A 50 19.93 -4.15 19.31
N GLU A 51 20.09 -4.63 20.55
CA GLU A 51 19.61 -5.94 20.96
C GLU A 51 18.09 -6.08 20.77
N ALA A 52 17.32 -5.03 21.08
CA ALA A 52 15.87 -5.03 20.83
C ALA A 52 15.53 -4.90 19.33
N PHE A 53 16.18 -3.99 18.60
CA PHE A 53 15.85 -3.68 17.21
C PHE A 53 16.07 -4.89 16.28
N TYR A 54 17.16 -5.63 16.45
CA TYR A 54 17.46 -6.80 15.62
C TYR A 54 16.54 -8.01 15.88
N GLN A 55 15.60 -7.91 16.83
CA GLN A 55 14.54 -8.91 17.03
C GLN A 55 13.26 -8.60 16.24
N ILE A 56 13.20 -7.48 15.52
CA ILE A 56 12.06 -7.11 14.68
C ILE A 56 12.11 -7.92 13.38
N ASP A 57 11.04 -8.67 13.10
CA ASP A 57 10.91 -9.49 11.89
C ASP A 57 10.81 -8.65 10.59
N THR A 58 10.09 -7.53 10.64
CA THR A 58 9.96 -6.61 9.50
C THR A 58 10.10 -5.17 9.94
N VAL A 59 11.22 -4.55 9.57
CA VAL A 59 11.53 -3.16 9.88
C VAL A 59 10.79 -2.23 8.92
N ASN A 60 10.05 -1.28 9.47
CA ASN A 60 9.51 -0.14 8.73
C ASN A 60 10.28 1.14 9.10
N GLU A 61 10.03 2.22 8.37
CA GLU A 61 10.72 3.52 8.59
C GLU A 61 10.60 4.02 10.02
N ARG A 62 9.46 3.79 10.69
CA ARG A 62 9.26 4.21 12.09
C ARG A 62 10.26 3.54 13.02
N PHE A 63 10.43 2.23 12.91
CA PHE A 63 11.43 1.50 13.69
C PHE A 63 12.84 1.94 13.34
N LEU A 64 13.13 2.12 12.05
CA LEU A 64 14.43 2.61 11.60
C LEU A 64 14.77 3.97 12.24
N PHE A 65 13.82 4.92 12.24
CA PHE A 65 14.06 6.25 12.80
C PHE A 65 14.16 6.23 14.33
N ASP A 66 13.28 5.49 15.01
CA ASP A 66 13.34 5.33 16.47
C ASP A 66 14.69 4.69 16.88
N TYR A 67 15.18 3.70 16.14
CA TYR A 67 16.48 3.07 16.38
C TYR A 67 17.67 3.96 16.02
N ALA A 68 17.62 4.68 14.90
CA ALA A 68 18.68 5.60 14.46
C ALA A 68 18.94 6.72 15.48
N CYS A 69 17.93 7.09 16.28
CA CYS A 69 18.09 8.06 17.37
C CYS A 69 18.85 7.50 18.59
N LYS A 70 19.04 6.18 18.68
CA LYS A 70 19.59 5.48 19.84
C LYS A 70 20.90 4.76 19.57
N THR A 71 21.16 4.38 18.32
CA THR A 71 22.34 3.61 17.93
C THR A 71 23.57 4.49 17.70
N ASP A 72 24.76 3.90 17.84
CA ASP A 72 26.04 4.48 17.42
C ASP A 72 26.45 4.02 16.00
N GLU A 73 25.66 3.16 15.36
CA GLU A 73 25.92 2.66 14.01
C GLU A 73 25.80 3.78 12.95
N ALA A 74 26.93 4.18 12.39
CA ALA A 74 27.02 5.30 11.46
C ALA A 74 26.14 5.13 10.20
N GLU A 75 26.09 3.92 9.65
CA GLU A 75 25.31 3.62 8.44
C GLU A 75 23.79 3.75 8.66
N ILE A 76 23.29 3.30 9.82
CA ILE A 76 21.88 3.41 10.19
C ILE A 76 21.50 4.87 10.41
N ARG A 77 22.35 5.61 11.14
CA ARG A 77 22.15 7.05 11.37
C ARG A 77 22.14 7.83 10.06
N TYR A 78 23.10 7.56 9.18
CA TYR A 78 23.21 8.20 7.87
C TYR A 78 21.98 7.89 7.01
N THR A 79 21.57 6.63 6.91
CA THR A 79 20.38 6.22 6.14
C THR A 79 19.13 6.94 6.64
N ALA A 80 18.90 6.95 7.96
CA ALA A 80 17.77 7.63 8.57
C ALA A 80 17.81 9.14 8.35
N GLU A 81 18.98 9.77 8.43
CA GLU A 81 19.15 11.20 8.15
C GLU A 81 18.78 11.53 6.70
N CYS A 82 19.26 10.73 5.74
CA CYS A 82 18.99 10.91 4.31
C CYS A 82 17.50 10.78 3.98
N LEU A 83 16.83 9.74 4.48
CA LEU A 83 15.38 9.54 4.31
C LEU A 83 14.57 10.72 4.86
N GLN A 84 15.05 11.36 5.93
CA GLN A 84 14.40 12.49 6.60
C GLN A 84 14.72 13.86 6.00
N LYS A 85 15.60 13.97 4.99
CA LYS A 85 15.87 15.26 4.32
C LYS A 85 14.58 15.86 3.76
N VAL A 86 14.39 17.15 3.98
CA VAL A 86 13.22 17.90 3.51
C VAL A 86 13.35 18.23 2.03
N SER A 87 12.22 18.55 1.38
CA SER A 87 12.18 18.81 -0.06
C SER A 87 13.05 19.99 -0.51
N THR A 88 13.19 21.03 0.32
CA THR A 88 14.00 22.23 0.04
C THR A 88 15.49 21.95 -0.03
N ASP A 89 15.94 20.85 0.58
CA ASP A 89 17.37 20.57 0.74
C ASP A 89 17.89 19.64 -0.35
N LEU A 90 17.01 19.03 -1.16
CA LEU A 90 17.38 18.00 -2.14
C LEU A 90 18.51 18.44 -3.07
N MET A 91 18.47 19.67 -3.58
CA MET A 91 19.50 20.20 -4.49
C MET A 91 20.86 20.44 -3.83
N SER A 92 20.89 20.55 -2.50
CA SER A 92 22.12 20.76 -1.72
C SER A 92 22.82 19.46 -1.31
N ILE A 93 22.19 18.31 -1.49
CA ILE A 93 22.76 17.02 -1.09
C ILE A 93 23.92 16.65 -2.03
N VAL A 94 25.11 16.49 -1.48
CA VAL A 94 26.36 16.23 -2.22
C VAL A 94 26.57 14.74 -2.47
N GLU A 95 26.10 13.88 -1.57
CA GLU A 95 26.23 12.43 -1.67
C GLU A 95 25.08 11.84 -2.50
N ASP A 96 25.40 11.16 -3.62
CA ASP A 96 24.38 10.66 -4.54
C ASP A 96 23.46 9.60 -3.92
N ASP A 97 24.00 8.76 -3.04
CA ASP A 97 23.26 7.74 -2.29
C ASP A 97 22.32 8.39 -1.27
N CYS A 98 22.76 9.44 -0.58
CA CYS A 98 21.88 10.21 0.31
C CYS A 98 20.76 10.89 -0.46
N LEU A 99 21.10 11.50 -1.61
CA LEU A 99 20.12 12.14 -2.48
C LEU A 99 19.11 11.11 -3.01
N TYR A 100 19.59 9.95 -3.46
CA TYR A 100 18.74 8.85 -3.92
C TYR A 100 17.78 8.37 -2.83
N LEU A 101 18.28 8.15 -1.60
CA LEU A 101 17.45 7.80 -0.44
C LEU A 101 16.44 8.90 -0.10
N ALA A 102 16.83 10.17 -0.20
CA ALA A 102 15.96 11.30 0.13
C ALA A 102 14.77 11.45 -0.84
N LEU A 103 14.88 10.96 -2.08
CA LEU A 103 13.91 11.22 -3.15
C LEU A 103 12.59 10.46 -2.97
N THR A 104 11.49 11.21 -3.00
CA THR A 104 10.14 10.68 -3.15
C THR A 104 9.34 11.57 -4.10
N PRO A 105 8.25 11.10 -4.73
CA PRO A 105 7.41 11.95 -5.58
C PRO A 105 6.86 13.17 -4.85
N ILE A 106 6.58 13.07 -3.56
CA ILE A 106 6.09 14.19 -2.75
C ILE A 106 7.17 15.26 -2.59
N LYS A 107 8.42 14.86 -2.33
CA LYS A 107 9.50 15.83 -2.20
C LYS A 107 9.88 16.42 -3.57
N ALA A 108 9.92 15.59 -4.61
CA ALA A 108 10.26 15.99 -5.98
C ALA A 108 9.23 16.92 -6.65
N GLN A 109 8.00 17.02 -6.13
CA GLN A 109 7.02 18.02 -6.56
C GLN A 109 7.45 19.45 -6.28
N HIS A 110 8.31 19.66 -5.28
CA HIS A 110 8.83 20.99 -4.94
C HIS A 110 10.02 21.41 -5.80
N LEU A 111 10.50 20.53 -6.66
CA LEU A 111 11.57 20.81 -7.59
C LEU A 111 11.02 21.43 -8.87
N GLU A 112 11.79 22.30 -9.49
CA GLU A 112 11.57 22.78 -10.83
C GLU A 112 11.88 21.70 -11.87
N SER A 113 11.37 21.89 -13.09
CA SER A 113 11.56 20.92 -14.18
C SER A 113 13.04 20.64 -14.49
N TYR A 114 13.86 21.69 -14.51
CA TYR A 114 15.30 21.58 -14.76
C TYR A 114 16.05 20.89 -13.60
N GLU A 115 15.58 21.06 -12.36
CA GLU A 115 16.17 20.42 -11.18
C GLU A 115 15.93 18.91 -11.21
N ARG A 116 14.70 18.50 -11.56
CA ARG A 116 14.37 17.08 -11.76
C ARG A 116 15.23 16.44 -12.86
N GLU A 117 15.48 17.17 -13.95
CA GLU A 117 16.35 16.69 -15.04
C GLU A 117 17.82 16.55 -14.60
N LEU A 118 18.33 17.53 -13.84
CA LEU A 118 19.69 17.50 -13.31
C LEU A 118 19.88 16.31 -12.36
N ILE A 119 18.94 16.10 -11.42
CA ILE A 119 18.98 14.95 -10.50
C ILE A 119 18.87 13.63 -11.28
N ALA A 120 17.95 13.52 -12.24
CA ALA A 120 17.78 12.31 -13.04
C ALA A 120 19.04 11.96 -13.83
N THR A 121 19.73 12.96 -14.38
CA THR A 121 21.00 12.78 -15.08
C THR A 121 22.11 12.36 -14.12
N ARG A 122 22.23 13.05 -12.99
CA ARG A 122 23.25 12.79 -11.96
C ARG A 122 23.15 11.36 -11.40
N LEU A 123 21.95 10.88 -11.15
CA LEU A 123 21.72 9.57 -10.50
C LEU A 123 21.51 8.43 -11.51
N GLY A 124 21.23 8.74 -12.77
CA GLY A 124 20.78 7.78 -13.79
C GLY A 124 21.75 6.62 -14.00
N ASP A 125 23.04 6.90 -14.17
CA ASP A 125 24.06 5.89 -14.46
C ASP A 125 24.35 4.97 -13.27
N ARG A 126 24.14 5.46 -12.04
CA ARG A 126 24.48 4.74 -10.81
C ARG A 126 23.33 3.91 -10.25
N PHE A 127 22.11 4.44 -10.30
CA PHE A 127 20.94 3.82 -9.67
C PHE A 127 19.90 3.32 -10.66
N GLY A 128 19.87 3.83 -11.89
CA GLY A 128 18.94 3.43 -12.97
C GLY A 128 17.47 3.78 -12.75
N ASP A 129 17.03 3.88 -11.49
CA ASP A 129 15.63 3.86 -11.10
C ASP A 129 15.05 5.27 -10.81
N VAL A 130 15.57 6.28 -11.51
CA VAL A 130 15.25 7.71 -11.31
C VAL A 130 14.52 8.36 -12.50
N GLN A 131 14.22 7.61 -13.57
CA GLN A 131 13.57 8.13 -14.78
C GLN A 131 12.16 8.70 -14.54
N TRP A 132 11.50 8.29 -13.45
CA TRP A 132 10.24 8.87 -13.02
C TRP A 132 10.34 10.38 -12.73
N LEU A 133 11.52 10.91 -12.35
CA LEU A 133 11.73 12.35 -12.18
C LEU A 133 11.52 13.11 -13.49
N ARG A 134 12.06 12.60 -14.60
CA ARG A 134 11.82 13.16 -15.93
C ARG A 134 10.35 13.08 -16.29
N THR A 135 9.71 11.97 -15.95
CA THR A 135 8.28 11.77 -16.19
C THR A 135 7.41 12.85 -15.54
N MET A 136 7.78 13.35 -14.35
CA MET A 136 7.08 14.45 -13.67
C MET A 136 7.12 15.78 -14.44
N ASN A 137 8.02 15.94 -15.42
CA ASN A 137 8.09 17.15 -16.26
C ASN A 137 7.06 17.16 -17.40
N HIS A 138 6.33 16.07 -17.59
CA HIS A 138 5.32 15.94 -18.64
C HIS A 138 3.91 16.12 -18.08
N ASN A 139 2.99 16.62 -18.91
CA ASN A 139 1.60 16.86 -18.51
C ASN A 139 0.69 15.63 -18.65
N ASN A 140 1.07 14.66 -19.50
CA ASN A 140 0.31 13.42 -19.70
C ASN A 140 1.25 12.22 -19.62
N HIS A 141 0.99 11.37 -18.63
CA HIS A 141 1.84 10.22 -18.30
C HIS A 141 1.39 8.90 -18.94
N PHE A 142 0.19 8.82 -19.52
CA PHE A 142 -0.29 7.62 -20.23
C PHE A 142 -0.66 7.98 -21.67
N SER A 143 0.36 8.23 -22.49
CA SER A 143 0.22 8.65 -23.89
C SER A 143 1.21 7.93 -24.81
N ALA A 144 1.02 8.05 -26.13
CA ALA A 144 1.90 7.44 -27.13
C ALA A 144 3.38 7.87 -27.05
N PHE A 145 3.66 9.01 -26.43
CA PHE A 145 5.02 9.56 -26.31
C PHE A 145 5.62 9.41 -24.91
N SER A 146 4.86 8.88 -23.95
CA SER A 146 5.37 8.67 -22.59
C SER A 146 6.20 7.40 -22.50
N ASP A 147 7.24 7.42 -21.67
CA ASP A 147 7.82 6.20 -21.14
C ASP A 147 6.81 5.56 -20.19
N LEU A 148 6.09 4.55 -20.69
CA LEU A 148 5.02 3.89 -19.97
C LEU A 148 5.52 3.20 -18.69
N SER A 149 6.75 2.66 -18.71
CA SER A 149 7.32 1.98 -17.56
C SER A 149 7.62 2.98 -16.44
N SER A 150 8.27 4.10 -16.77
CA SER A 150 8.53 5.18 -15.82
C SER A 150 7.25 5.85 -15.32
N SER A 151 6.24 5.97 -16.18
CA SER A 151 4.94 6.55 -15.83
C SER A 151 4.13 5.66 -14.91
N LEU A 152 4.06 4.35 -15.21
CA LEU A 152 3.44 3.38 -14.32
C LEU A 152 4.18 3.33 -12.98
N LYS A 153 5.51 3.34 -12.98
CA LYS A 153 6.27 3.44 -11.74
C LYS A 153 5.89 4.68 -10.94
N LEU A 154 5.95 5.87 -11.55
CA LEU A 154 5.60 7.13 -10.90
C LEU A 154 4.19 7.07 -10.29
N PHE A 155 3.21 6.53 -11.01
CA PHE A 155 1.85 6.33 -10.50
C PHE A 155 1.83 5.48 -9.22
N LEU A 156 2.54 4.36 -9.21
CA LEU A 156 2.57 3.39 -8.11
C LEU A 156 3.27 3.94 -6.85
N ILE A 157 4.35 4.72 -7.02
CA ILE A 157 5.11 5.28 -5.88
C ILE A 157 4.56 6.63 -5.37
N SER A 158 3.60 7.22 -6.08
CA SER A 158 3.03 8.52 -5.72
C SER A 158 1.95 8.43 -4.66
N GLY A 159 1.61 9.56 -4.04
CA GLY A 159 0.44 9.68 -3.16
C GLY A 159 -0.88 9.72 -3.94
N ALA A 160 -2.00 9.46 -3.26
CA ALA A 160 -3.34 9.48 -3.87
C ALA A 160 -3.68 10.85 -4.49
N GLN A 161 -3.34 11.94 -3.80
CA GLN A 161 -3.58 13.29 -4.30
C GLN A 161 -2.81 13.57 -5.60
N TYR A 162 -1.53 13.21 -5.65
CA TYR A 162 -0.73 13.36 -6.88
C TYR A 162 -1.30 12.54 -8.05
N ARG A 163 -1.75 11.32 -7.80
CA ARG A 163 -2.43 10.52 -8.85
C ARG A 163 -3.68 11.22 -9.38
N ALA A 164 -4.51 11.74 -8.49
CA ALA A 164 -5.72 12.45 -8.87
C ALA A 164 -5.44 13.69 -9.72
N ASP A 165 -4.40 14.45 -9.35
CA ASP A 165 -4.07 15.72 -9.99
C ASP A 165 -3.35 15.54 -11.35
N HIS A 166 -2.53 14.50 -11.49
CA HIS A 166 -1.63 14.35 -12.64
C HIS A 166 -1.92 13.15 -13.55
N PHE A 167 -2.61 12.11 -13.06
CA PHE A 167 -2.87 10.90 -13.84
C PHE A 167 -4.33 10.72 -14.23
N ASN A 168 -5.28 11.40 -13.58
CA ASN A 168 -6.71 11.23 -13.84
C ASN A 168 -7.12 11.83 -15.20
N LEU A 169 -6.72 11.16 -16.27
CA LEU A 169 -6.99 11.46 -17.67
C LEU A 169 -7.50 10.18 -18.35
N PRO A 170 -8.29 10.30 -19.44
CA PRO A 170 -8.63 9.14 -20.27
C PRO A 170 -7.37 8.48 -20.83
N ILE A 171 -7.38 7.16 -20.95
CA ILE A 171 -6.29 6.37 -21.52
C ILE A 171 -6.75 5.78 -22.85
N ASP A 172 -5.99 6.04 -23.91
CA ASP A 172 -6.26 5.47 -25.23
C ASP A 172 -6.14 3.94 -25.22
N ASN A 173 -6.96 3.25 -26.02
CA ASN A 173 -7.02 1.79 -26.03
C ASN A 173 -5.66 1.13 -26.32
N ASP A 174 -4.83 1.72 -27.18
CA ASP A 174 -3.50 1.20 -27.50
C ASP A 174 -2.53 1.29 -26.32
N ILE A 175 -2.65 2.35 -25.50
CA ILE A 175 -1.85 2.52 -24.28
C ILE A 175 -2.39 1.59 -23.19
N LEU A 176 -3.71 1.48 -23.09
CA LEU A 176 -4.36 0.56 -22.16
C LEU A 176 -3.93 -0.89 -22.43
N ALA A 177 -3.89 -1.31 -23.70
CA ALA A 177 -3.42 -2.63 -24.10
C ALA A 177 -1.96 -2.89 -23.75
N GLN A 178 -1.11 -1.85 -23.74
CA GLN A 178 0.28 -1.97 -23.27
C GLN A 178 0.34 -2.05 -21.74
N LEU A 179 -0.51 -1.29 -21.04
CA LEU A 179 -0.58 -1.33 -19.58
C LEU A 179 -0.99 -2.71 -19.06
N THR A 180 -1.92 -3.41 -19.72
CA THR A 180 -2.40 -4.73 -19.24
C THR A 180 -1.32 -5.80 -19.17
N VAL A 181 -0.25 -5.66 -19.95
CA VAL A 181 0.91 -6.58 -19.94
C VAL A 181 2.11 -6.04 -19.16
N ALA A 182 2.02 -4.82 -18.65
CA ALA A 182 3.12 -4.17 -17.95
C ALA A 182 3.31 -4.71 -16.52
N LYS A 183 4.57 -4.82 -16.09
CA LYS A 183 4.88 -5.10 -14.69
C LYS A 183 4.37 -3.96 -13.81
N GLY A 184 3.48 -4.27 -12.87
CA GLY A 184 2.82 -3.28 -12.02
C GLY A 184 1.36 -3.00 -12.41
N PHE A 185 0.82 -3.67 -13.42
CA PHE A 185 -0.60 -3.55 -13.79
C PHE A 185 -1.54 -3.94 -12.64
N ASP A 186 -1.26 -5.04 -11.93
CA ASP A 186 -2.09 -5.51 -10.81
C ASP A 186 -2.26 -4.45 -9.69
N PRO A 187 -1.18 -3.89 -9.10
CA PRO A 187 -1.34 -2.82 -8.11
C PRO A 187 -1.91 -1.53 -8.71
N PHE A 188 -1.68 -1.26 -10.00
CA PHE A 188 -2.31 -0.14 -10.70
C PHE A 188 -3.84 -0.28 -10.75
N VAL A 189 -4.36 -1.44 -11.16
CA VAL A 189 -5.80 -1.74 -11.15
C VAL A 189 -6.40 -1.56 -9.76
N TYR A 190 -5.74 -2.08 -8.73
CA TYR A 190 -6.19 -1.93 -7.34
C TYR A 190 -6.32 -0.46 -6.95
N LEU A 191 -5.26 0.34 -7.17
CA LEU A 191 -5.24 1.75 -6.83
C LEU A 191 -6.29 2.55 -7.61
N VAL A 192 -6.45 2.25 -8.91
CA VAL A 192 -7.47 2.91 -9.75
C VAL A 192 -8.88 2.56 -9.27
N ALA A 193 -9.20 1.28 -9.12
CA ALA A 193 -10.56 0.84 -8.82
C ALA A 193 -11.03 1.23 -7.40
N THR A 194 -10.09 1.49 -6.48
CA THR A 194 -10.40 1.83 -5.07
C THR A 194 -10.30 3.31 -4.75
N ASP A 195 -9.79 4.15 -5.66
CA ASP A 195 -9.72 5.59 -5.47
C ASP A 195 -10.84 6.31 -6.24
N PRO A 196 -11.85 6.88 -5.55
CA PRO A 196 -12.97 7.54 -6.22
C PRO A 196 -12.55 8.79 -7.00
N LYS A 197 -11.35 9.35 -6.80
CA LYS A 197 -10.87 10.51 -7.55
C LYS A 197 -10.32 10.16 -8.93
N LEU A 198 -10.16 8.88 -9.28
CA LEU A 198 -9.55 8.42 -10.54
C LEU A 198 -10.58 8.06 -11.62
N GLU A 199 -11.70 8.78 -11.67
CA GLU A 199 -12.87 8.44 -12.50
C GLU A 199 -12.59 8.31 -14.02
N LYS A 200 -11.66 9.10 -14.58
CA LYS A 200 -11.36 9.05 -16.03
C LYS A 200 -10.52 7.81 -16.38
N ILE A 201 -9.59 7.44 -15.49
CA ILE A 201 -8.82 6.20 -15.65
C ILE A 201 -9.74 5.01 -15.42
N GLN A 202 -10.60 5.06 -14.41
CA GLN A 202 -11.60 4.03 -14.13
C GLN A 202 -12.52 3.79 -15.33
N GLU A 203 -13.01 4.85 -15.96
CA GLU A 203 -13.81 4.74 -17.18
C GLU A 203 -13.04 4.02 -18.29
N SER A 204 -11.77 4.38 -18.50
CA SER A 204 -10.89 3.72 -19.47
C SER A 204 -10.70 2.23 -19.15
N LEU A 205 -10.44 1.89 -17.88
CA LEU A 205 -10.27 0.52 -17.40
C LEU A 205 -11.55 -0.32 -17.54
N SER A 206 -12.73 0.30 -17.57
CA SER A 206 -14.01 -0.42 -17.70
C SER A 206 -14.13 -1.14 -19.06
N THR A 207 -13.34 -0.73 -20.05
CA THR A 207 -13.33 -1.31 -21.40
C THR A 207 -12.54 -2.60 -21.50
N ILE A 208 -11.70 -2.93 -20.50
CA ILE A 208 -10.90 -4.14 -20.50
C ILE A 208 -11.84 -5.35 -20.48
N SER A 209 -11.72 -6.15 -21.52
CA SER A 209 -12.36 -7.45 -21.65
C SER A 209 -11.26 -8.50 -21.76
N GLY A 210 -11.27 -9.54 -20.93
CA GLY A 210 -10.27 -10.60 -21.03
C GLY A 210 -8.99 -10.35 -20.22
N GLY A 211 -7.98 -11.18 -20.50
CA GLY A 211 -6.66 -11.14 -19.88
C GLY A 211 -6.42 -12.24 -18.85
N VAL A 212 -5.14 -12.43 -18.50
CA VAL A 212 -4.71 -13.45 -17.54
C VAL A 212 -4.14 -12.73 -16.32
N TYR A 213 -4.98 -12.54 -15.31
CA TYR A 213 -4.58 -11.86 -14.08
C TYR A 213 -4.79 -12.74 -12.83
N PRO A 214 -4.21 -12.36 -11.69
CA PRO A 214 -4.59 -12.92 -10.39
C PRO A 214 -6.08 -12.71 -10.07
N PRO A 215 -6.65 -13.52 -9.16
CA PRO A 215 -8.08 -13.44 -8.82
C PRO A 215 -8.51 -12.05 -8.36
N GLN A 216 -7.65 -11.39 -7.58
CA GLN A 216 -7.92 -10.07 -7.03
C GLN A 216 -7.94 -8.97 -8.11
N THR A 217 -7.04 -9.02 -9.09
CA THR A 217 -7.06 -8.09 -10.23
C THR A 217 -8.33 -8.26 -11.05
N HIS A 218 -8.73 -9.49 -11.36
CA HIS A 218 -10.02 -9.75 -12.00
C HIS A 218 -11.17 -9.19 -11.17
N PHE A 219 -11.19 -9.40 -9.86
CA PHE A 219 -12.24 -8.85 -9.00
C PHE A 219 -12.36 -7.32 -9.12
N TYR A 220 -11.25 -6.58 -9.03
CA TYR A 220 -11.26 -5.12 -9.13
C TYR A 220 -11.62 -4.62 -10.54
N LEU A 221 -11.18 -5.29 -11.60
CA LEU A 221 -11.65 -5.00 -12.96
C LEU A 221 -13.15 -5.21 -13.08
N GLY A 222 -13.69 -6.27 -12.46
CA GLY A 222 -15.13 -6.56 -12.45
C GLY A 222 -15.95 -5.49 -11.73
N ILE A 223 -15.52 -5.06 -10.54
CA ILE A 223 -16.13 -3.96 -9.79
C ILE A 223 -16.09 -2.66 -10.59
N ASN A 224 -14.94 -2.35 -11.19
CA ASN A 224 -14.76 -1.16 -12.00
C ASN A 224 -15.66 -1.18 -13.24
N ALA A 225 -15.71 -2.30 -13.98
CA ALA A 225 -16.59 -2.47 -15.13
C ALA A 225 -18.07 -2.29 -14.76
N LEU A 226 -18.50 -2.85 -13.62
CA LEU A 226 -19.86 -2.72 -13.13
C LEU A 226 -20.23 -1.27 -12.83
N LYS A 227 -19.33 -0.49 -12.23
CA LYS A 227 -19.52 0.95 -11.97
C LYS A 227 -19.87 1.74 -13.25
N TYR A 228 -19.31 1.36 -14.39
CA TYR A 228 -19.52 2.02 -15.69
C TYR A 228 -20.50 1.27 -16.60
N ASN A 229 -21.40 0.47 -16.01
CA ASN A 229 -22.46 -0.27 -16.74
C ASN A 229 -21.92 -1.21 -17.84
N ARG A 230 -20.72 -1.76 -17.66
CA ARG A 230 -20.12 -2.76 -18.55
C ARG A 230 -20.37 -4.16 -18.01
N ALA A 231 -21.65 -4.57 -17.97
CA ALA A 231 -22.09 -5.81 -17.33
C ALA A 231 -21.39 -7.07 -17.88
N ASP A 232 -21.19 -7.17 -19.19
CA ASP A 232 -20.50 -8.32 -19.82
C ASP A 232 -19.04 -8.43 -19.37
N ASN A 233 -18.31 -7.30 -19.37
CA ASN A 233 -16.94 -7.26 -18.87
C ASN A 233 -16.88 -7.59 -17.37
N ALA A 234 -17.81 -7.03 -16.60
CA ALA A 234 -17.92 -7.30 -15.18
C ALA A 234 -18.14 -8.80 -14.90
N LEU A 235 -19.08 -9.41 -15.62
CA LEU A 235 -19.41 -10.82 -15.51
C LEU A 235 -18.21 -11.71 -15.85
N PHE A 236 -17.54 -11.44 -16.98
CA PHE A 236 -16.32 -12.16 -17.36
C PHE A 236 -15.27 -12.11 -16.23
N HIS A 237 -15.00 -10.92 -15.71
CA HIS A 237 -14.00 -10.73 -14.68
C HIS A 237 -14.38 -11.39 -13.35
N PHE A 238 -15.65 -11.31 -12.92
CA PHE A 238 -16.09 -12.01 -11.71
C PHE A 238 -16.06 -13.54 -11.85
N GLN A 239 -16.38 -14.07 -13.03
CA GLN A 239 -16.26 -15.51 -13.31
C GLN A 239 -14.81 -15.98 -13.23
N GLU A 240 -13.88 -15.26 -13.86
CA GLU A 240 -12.45 -15.58 -13.77
C GLU A 240 -11.90 -15.43 -12.35
N SER A 241 -12.35 -14.41 -11.61
CA SER A 241 -11.99 -14.25 -10.20
C SER A 241 -12.52 -15.39 -9.34
N LYS A 242 -13.80 -15.79 -9.48
CA LYS A 242 -14.41 -16.94 -8.80
C LYS A 242 -13.63 -18.22 -9.10
N ARG A 243 -13.34 -18.48 -10.37
CA ARG A 243 -12.64 -19.70 -10.82
C ARG A 243 -11.24 -19.83 -10.23
N LYS A 244 -10.52 -18.71 -10.05
CA LYS A 244 -9.15 -18.68 -9.55
C LYS A 244 -9.04 -18.44 -8.03
N ALA A 245 -10.15 -18.17 -7.34
CA ALA A 245 -10.18 -17.78 -5.93
C ALA A 245 -9.51 -18.78 -4.99
N TYR A 246 -8.72 -18.25 -4.05
CA TYR A 246 -7.93 -19.05 -3.12
C TYR A 246 -8.73 -19.49 -1.89
N SER A 247 -9.79 -18.76 -1.54
CA SER A 247 -10.66 -19.06 -0.40
C SER A 247 -12.14 -19.17 -0.77
N PRO A 248 -12.95 -19.92 0.01
CA PRO A 248 -14.40 -19.93 -0.12
C PRO A 248 -15.01 -18.52 -0.07
N MET A 249 -14.62 -17.68 0.90
CA MET A 249 -15.07 -16.29 1.01
C MET A 249 -14.87 -15.48 -0.29
N GLU A 250 -13.73 -15.68 -0.98
CA GLU A 250 -13.48 -15.03 -2.28
C GLU A 250 -14.41 -15.55 -3.38
N ARG A 251 -14.70 -16.86 -3.41
CA ARG A 251 -15.68 -17.44 -4.35
C ARG A 251 -17.07 -16.88 -4.08
N ASP A 252 -17.48 -16.83 -2.83
CA ASP A 252 -18.79 -16.35 -2.39
C ASP A 252 -19.01 -14.88 -2.73
N LYS A 253 -17.99 -14.05 -2.47
CA LYS A 253 -17.97 -12.65 -2.88
C LYS A 253 -18.19 -12.50 -4.38
N ASN A 254 -17.53 -13.31 -5.21
CA ASN A 254 -17.70 -13.26 -6.65
C ASN A 254 -19.07 -13.80 -7.10
N SER A 255 -19.54 -14.91 -6.52
CA SER A 255 -20.88 -15.47 -6.76
C SER A 255 -21.97 -14.44 -6.47
N PHE A 256 -21.82 -13.68 -5.38
CA PHE A 256 -22.72 -12.57 -5.07
C PHE A 256 -22.78 -11.55 -6.20
N TRP A 257 -21.63 -11.06 -6.68
CA TRP A 257 -21.63 -10.07 -7.76
C TRP A 257 -22.12 -10.64 -9.10
N ILE A 258 -21.83 -11.91 -9.39
CA ILE A 258 -22.40 -12.61 -10.55
C ILE A 258 -23.93 -12.62 -10.45
N TYR A 259 -24.50 -13.05 -9.32
CA TYR A 259 -25.95 -13.01 -9.09
C TYR A 259 -26.51 -11.60 -9.23
N ARG A 260 -25.83 -10.59 -8.69
CA ARG A 260 -26.29 -9.19 -8.80
C ARG A 260 -26.37 -8.71 -10.25
N ILE A 261 -25.57 -9.26 -11.16
CA ILE A 261 -25.62 -8.96 -12.60
C ILE A 261 -26.65 -9.83 -13.31
N THR A 262 -26.62 -11.15 -13.11
CA THR A 262 -27.40 -12.10 -13.90
C THR A 262 -28.82 -12.32 -13.39
N GLN A 263 -29.05 -12.07 -12.10
CA GLN A 263 -30.26 -12.48 -11.36
C GLN A 263 -30.52 -13.99 -11.47
N ASP A 264 -29.46 -14.79 -11.64
CA ASP A 264 -29.55 -16.24 -11.80
C ASP A 264 -29.73 -16.93 -10.44
N GLU A 265 -30.94 -17.43 -10.19
CA GLU A 265 -31.30 -18.10 -8.93
C GLU A 265 -30.47 -19.36 -8.64
N GLU A 266 -29.88 -20.02 -9.65
CA GLU A 266 -28.95 -21.13 -9.40
C GLU A 266 -27.67 -20.65 -8.70
N VAL A 267 -27.16 -19.47 -9.10
CA VAL A 267 -25.99 -18.86 -8.47
C VAL A 267 -26.31 -18.42 -7.04
N LEU A 268 -27.52 -17.89 -6.80
CA LEU A 268 -27.95 -17.52 -5.44
C LEU A 268 -28.06 -18.75 -4.54
N LYS A 269 -28.61 -19.85 -5.07
CA LYS A 269 -28.70 -21.12 -4.36
C LYS A 269 -27.33 -21.67 -4.03
N GLU A 270 -26.42 -21.75 -5.01
CA GLU A 270 -25.02 -22.17 -4.79
C GLU A 270 -24.36 -21.34 -3.69
N LEU A 271 -24.54 -20.01 -3.71
CA LEU A 271 -24.01 -19.12 -2.69
C LEU A 271 -24.57 -19.40 -1.29
N SER A 272 -25.86 -19.72 -1.17
CA SER A 272 -26.49 -20.04 0.13
C SER A 272 -25.98 -21.35 0.75
N GLU A 273 -25.53 -22.28 -0.08
CA GLU A 273 -25.02 -23.60 0.30
C GLU A 273 -23.54 -23.57 0.72
N SER A 274 -22.82 -22.47 0.50
CA SER A 274 -21.45 -22.31 0.97
C SER A 274 -21.36 -22.47 2.49
N LEU A 275 -20.34 -23.19 2.94
CA LEU A 275 -20.07 -23.46 4.36
C LEU A 275 -19.32 -22.32 5.05
N ASP A 276 -18.77 -21.38 4.28
CA ASP A 276 -18.07 -20.22 4.81
C ASP A 276 -19.09 -19.18 5.29
N ILE A 277 -19.11 -18.92 6.59
CA ILE A 277 -20.03 -17.94 7.17
C ILE A 277 -19.45 -16.55 6.93
N ASN A 278 -20.00 -15.86 5.94
CA ASN A 278 -19.62 -14.51 5.58
C ASN A 278 -20.86 -13.69 5.18
N MET A 279 -20.68 -12.38 4.98
CA MET A 279 -21.81 -11.48 4.70
C MET A 279 -22.60 -11.85 3.43
N TYR A 280 -21.98 -12.50 2.44
CA TYR A 280 -22.62 -12.85 1.17
C TYR A 280 -23.49 -14.10 1.32
N THR A 281 -22.98 -15.10 2.03
CA THR A 281 -23.69 -16.37 2.28
C THR A 281 -24.87 -16.16 3.23
N LEU A 282 -24.68 -15.37 4.30
CA LEU A 282 -25.76 -14.98 5.21
C LEU A 282 -26.87 -14.22 4.48
N TRP A 283 -26.50 -13.26 3.63
CA TRP A 283 -27.47 -12.53 2.81
C TRP A 283 -28.23 -13.45 1.86
N ALA A 284 -27.55 -14.41 1.21
CA ALA A 284 -28.20 -15.36 0.30
C ALA A 284 -29.18 -16.30 1.03
N ARG A 285 -28.79 -16.79 2.21
CA ARG A 285 -29.66 -17.62 3.07
C ARG A 285 -30.90 -16.85 3.52
N GLU A 286 -30.71 -15.62 4.01
CA GLU A 286 -31.84 -14.75 4.38
C GLU A 286 -32.77 -14.49 3.18
N LYS A 287 -32.19 -14.21 2.01
CA LYS A 287 -32.95 -13.96 0.77
C LYS A 287 -33.79 -15.16 0.34
N LEU A 288 -33.31 -16.38 0.58
CA LEU A 288 -33.98 -17.64 0.25
C LEU A 288 -34.84 -18.21 1.40
N GLY A 289 -34.81 -17.60 2.59
CA GLY A 289 -35.50 -18.12 3.78
C GLY A 289 -34.90 -19.42 4.33
N VAL A 290 -33.60 -19.65 4.12
CA VAL A 290 -32.85 -20.77 4.69
C VAL A 290 -32.38 -20.39 6.10
N GLU A 291 -32.51 -21.29 7.08
CA GLU A 291 -31.98 -21.05 8.43
C GLU A 291 -30.47 -20.80 8.40
N THR A 292 -30.03 -19.72 9.07
CA THR A 292 -28.63 -19.25 9.09
C THR A 292 -27.78 -19.94 10.14
#